data_AF-A0A415IIN4-F1
#
_entry.id   AF-A0A415IIN4-F1
#
_cell.length_a   1.000
_cell.length_b   1.000
_cell.length_c   1.000
_cell.angle_alpha   90.00
_cell.angle_beta   90.00
_cell.angle_gamma   90.00
#
_symmetry.space_group_name_H-M   'P 1'
#
loop_
_entity.id
_entity.type
_entity.pdbx_description
1 polymer ?
#
loop_
_entity_poly.entity_id
_entity_poly.type
_entity_poly.pdbx_seq_one_letter_code
_entity_poly.pdbx_strand_id
1 'polypeptide(L)'
;MKNIGKCKKWRILACIGILCMLFACADHMLQDDERSTTRRSKNKNRELTSVAAKEWFESNYAPVVTTRTSGGEGKELAIKPYWDKAKESNRGRFEIVETPTLSKGMHIILDEETAKHW
;
A
#
# COMPACT_ATOMS: atom_id res chain seq x y z
N MET A 1 40.60 -44.25 17.12
CA MET A 1 39.43 -43.54 16.53
C MET A 1 38.90 -42.49 17.51
N LYS A 2 39.26 -41.20 17.39
CA LYS A 2 38.88 -40.12 18.35
C LYS A 2 38.25 -38.87 17.71
N ASN A 3 37.87 -38.92 16.43
CA ASN A 3 37.45 -37.72 15.68
C ASN A 3 35.94 -37.59 15.45
N ILE A 4 35.15 -38.62 15.77
CA ILE A 4 33.70 -38.64 15.52
C ILE A 4 32.96 -37.60 16.39
N GLY A 5 33.37 -37.42 17.65
CA GLY A 5 32.77 -36.44 18.56
C GLY A 5 33.12 -34.98 18.22
N LYS A 6 34.30 -34.73 17.63
CA LYS A 6 34.69 -33.41 17.17
C LYS A 6 33.90 -33.02 15.91
N CYS A 7 33.79 -33.91 14.92
CA CYS A 7 32.99 -33.64 13.71
C CYS A 7 31.52 -33.29 14.01
N LYS A 8 30.88 -33.92 15.00
CA LYS A 8 29.49 -33.57 15.38
C LYS A 8 29.38 -32.16 15.95
N LYS A 9 30.32 -31.72 16.80
CA LYS A 9 30.33 -30.36 17.37
C LYS A 9 30.55 -29.29 16.30
N TRP A 10 31.42 -29.55 15.32
CA TRP A 10 31.65 -28.66 14.19
C TRP A 10 30.43 -28.52 13.28
N ARG A 11 29.69 -29.63 13.04
CA ARG A 11 28.44 -29.58 12.28
C ARG A 11 27.36 -28.79 13.00
N ILE A 12 27.23 -28.93 14.32
CA ILE A 12 26.28 -28.15 15.12
C ILE A 12 26.62 -26.65 15.07
N LEU A 13 27.89 -26.28 15.24
CA LEU A 13 28.34 -24.89 15.13
C LEU A 13 28.08 -24.29 13.74
N ALA A 14 28.32 -25.05 12.68
CA ALA A 14 28.01 -24.63 11.31
C ALA A 14 26.50 -24.42 11.12
N CYS A 15 25.66 -25.31 11.63
CA CYS A 15 24.21 -25.15 11.57
C CYS A 15 23.73 -23.90 12.31
N ILE A 16 24.29 -23.61 13.50
CA ILE A 16 23.94 -22.40 14.25
C ILE A 16 24.33 -21.15 13.46
N GLY A 17 25.52 -21.11 12.86
CA GLY A 17 25.96 -19.99 12.04
C GLY A 17 25.06 -19.75 10.81
N ILE A 18 24.65 -20.83 10.13
CA ILE A 18 23.70 -20.75 9.02
C ILE A 18 22.34 -20.24 9.50
N LEU A 19 21.85 -20.74 10.64
CA LEU A 19 20.57 -20.30 11.22
C LEU A 19 20.61 -18.81 11.58
N CYS A 20 21.70 -18.33 12.18
CA CYS A 20 21.89 -16.91 12.49
C CYS A 20 21.94 -16.03 11.24
N MET A 21 22.61 -16.48 10.17
CA MET A 21 22.60 -15.78 8.87
C MET A 21 21.18 -15.71 8.29
N LEU A 22 20.43 -16.81 8.33
CA LEU A 22 19.05 -16.83 7.84
C LEU A 22 18.14 -15.92 8.66
N PHE A 23 18.29 -15.89 9.99
CA PHE A 23 17.56 -14.97 10.87
C PHE A 23 17.90 -13.51 10.58
N ALA A 24 19.17 -13.17 10.38
CA ALA A 24 19.57 -11.80 10.01
C ALA A 24 19.02 -11.38 8.64
N CYS A 25 18.99 -12.29 7.66
CA CYS A 25 18.36 -12.05 6.36
C CYS A 25 16.85 -11.87 6.48
N ALA A 26 16.17 -12.64 7.32
CA ALA A 26 14.73 -12.51 7.55
C ALA A 26 14.38 -11.19 8.26
N ASP A 27 15.17 -10.79 9.27
CA ASP A 27 15.02 -9.51 9.95
C ASP A 27 15.25 -8.33 9.00
N HIS A 28 16.22 -8.43 8.08
CA HIS A 28 16.44 -7.39 7.07
C HIS A 28 15.24 -7.27 6.11
N MET A 29 14.66 -8.38 5.67
CA MET A 29 13.47 -8.37 4.80
C MET A 29 12.23 -7.82 5.52
N LEU A 30 12.06 -8.12 6.82
CA LEU A 30 10.98 -7.56 7.64
C LEU A 30 11.18 -6.07 7.95
N GLN A 31 12.43 -5.62 8.14
CA GLN A 31 12.75 -4.21 8.37
C GLN A 31 12.54 -3.32 7.14
N ASP A 32 12.61 -3.86 5.92
CA ASP A 32 12.33 -3.07 4.72
C ASP A 32 10.86 -2.62 4.66
N ASP A 33 9.93 -3.43 5.17
CA ASP A 33 8.51 -3.06 5.32
C ASP A 33 8.31 -1.99 6.43
N GLU A 34 8.97 -2.11 7.58
CA GLU A 34 8.87 -1.10 8.65
C GLU A 34 9.62 0.21 8.34
N ARG A 35 10.79 0.17 7.71
CA ARG A 35 11.52 1.37 7.28
C ARG A 35 10.82 2.11 6.16
N SER A 36 10.06 1.42 5.31
CA SER A 36 9.26 2.07 4.28
C SER A 36 8.10 2.89 4.85
N THR A 37 7.56 2.51 6.02
CA THR A 37 6.52 3.29 6.71
C THR A 37 7.07 4.49 7.49
N THR A 38 8.38 4.49 7.82
CA THR A 38 9.04 5.55 8.61
C THR A 38 10.01 6.41 7.80
N ARG A 39 10.06 6.28 6.47
CA ARG A 39 10.62 7.34 5.62
C ARG A 39 9.58 8.44 5.49
N ARG A 40 9.33 9.14 6.59
CA ARG A 40 8.58 10.41 6.64
C ARG A 40 9.11 11.26 5.49
N SER A 41 8.34 11.36 4.40
CA SER A 41 8.73 12.11 3.21
C SER A 41 9.08 13.52 3.67
N LYS A 42 10.37 13.84 3.76
CA LYS A 42 10.81 15.20 4.10
C LYS A 42 10.48 16.17 2.97
N ASN A 43 10.22 15.67 1.77
CA ASN A 43 9.67 16.49 0.69
C ASN A 43 8.16 16.56 0.84
N LYS A 44 7.69 17.76 1.19
CA LYS A 44 6.30 18.16 0.99
C LYS A 44 6.06 18.42 -0.49
N ASN A 45 4.82 18.30 -0.93
CA ASN A 45 4.44 18.75 -2.26
C ASN A 45 4.62 20.28 -2.36
N ARG A 46 5.13 20.77 -3.49
CA ARG A 46 5.30 22.19 -3.78
C ARG A 46 4.18 22.73 -4.65
N GLU A 47 3.69 21.93 -5.60
CA GLU A 47 2.68 22.34 -6.58
C GLU A 47 1.37 21.61 -6.35
N LEU A 48 1.39 20.28 -6.29
CA LEU A 48 0.20 19.44 -6.11
C LEU A 48 -0.12 19.24 -4.63
N THR A 49 -0.63 20.30 -3.99
CA THR A 49 -1.16 20.19 -2.62
C THR A 49 -2.57 19.58 -2.61
N SER A 50 -3.03 19.11 -1.45
CA SER A 50 -4.40 18.63 -1.25
C SER A 50 -5.45 19.68 -1.63
N VAL A 51 -5.17 20.97 -1.38
CA VAL A 51 -6.05 22.09 -1.78
C VAL A 51 -6.08 22.24 -3.30
N ALA A 52 -4.91 22.28 -3.95
CA ALA A 52 -4.84 22.40 -5.41
C ALA A 52 -5.49 21.20 -6.12
N ALA A 53 -5.28 19.98 -5.59
CA ALA A 53 -5.91 18.77 -6.10
C ALA A 53 -7.44 18.80 -5.92
N LYS A 54 -7.93 19.30 -4.77
CA LYS A 54 -9.36 19.48 -4.52
C LYS A 54 -9.98 20.50 -5.47
N GLU A 55 -9.38 21.67 -5.61
CA GLU A 55 -9.87 22.72 -6.52
C GLU A 55 -9.91 22.24 -7.97
N TRP A 56 -8.84 21.57 -8.41
CA TRP A 56 -8.80 20.96 -9.73
C TRP A 56 -9.90 19.91 -9.90
N PHE A 57 -10.10 19.02 -8.92
CA PHE A 57 -11.13 18.00 -8.99
C PHE A 57 -12.54 18.61 -9.05
N GLU A 58 -12.84 19.57 -8.16
CA GLU A 58 -14.15 20.25 -8.11
C GLU A 58 -14.43 21.12 -9.35
N SER A 59 -13.38 21.60 -10.03
CA SER A 59 -13.52 22.38 -11.27
C SER A 59 -13.68 21.51 -12.53
N ASN A 60 -13.09 20.31 -12.54
CA ASN A 60 -13.03 19.45 -13.73
C ASN A 60 -14.07 18.31 -13.71
N TYR A 61 -14.52 17.90 -12.52
CA TYR A 61 -15.45 16.81 -12.35
C TYR A 61 -16.69 17.24 -11.58
N ALA A 62 -17.83 16.63 -11.92
CA ALA A 62 -18.98 16.71 -11.03
C ALA A 62 -18.57 16.16 -9.65
N PRO A 63 -19.01 16.79 -8.54
CA PRO A 63 -18.61 16.43 -7.17
C PRO A 63 -19.00 15.01 -6.73
N VAL A 64 -19.63 14.26 -7.64
CA VAL A 64 -20.14 12.93 -7.49
C VAL A 64 -19.67 12.13 -8.70
N VAL A 65 -18.69 11.25 -8.52
CA VAL A 65 -18.30 10.30 -9.57
C VAL A 65 -19.29 9.15 -9.52
N THR A 66 -20.04 8.95 -10.59
CA THR A 66 -20.98 7.84 -10.72
C THR A 66 -20.22 6.57 -11.07
N THR A 67 -20.24 5.57 -10.19
CA THR A 67 -19.69 4.24 -10.48
C THR A 67 -20.81 3.21 -10.49
N ARG A 68 -20.80 2.32 -11.48
CA ARG A 68 -21.76 1.21 -11.60
C ARG A 68 -21.29 0.06 -10.70
N THR A 69 -22.20 -0.56 -9.97
CA THR A 69 -21.90 -1.70 -9.10
C THR A 69 -22.57 -2.98 -9.61
N SER A 70 -21.99 -4.12 -9.29
CA SER A 70 -22.41 -5.45 -9.78
C SER A 70 -23.63 -6.03 -9.05
N GLY A 71 -24.42 -5.22 -8.34
CA GLY A 71 -25.54 -5.69 -7.51
C GLY A 71 -26.90 -5.30 -8.08
N GLY A 72 -27.40 -6.06 -9.07
CA GLY A 72 -28.83 -6.21 -9.41
C GLY A 72 -29.60 -5.01 -10.00
N GLU A 73 -29.24 -3.79 -9.66
CA GLU A 73 -29.76 -2.56 -10.27
C GLU A 73 -28.53 -1.70 -10.47
N GLY A 74 -28.23 -1.28 -11.70
CA GLY A 74 -27.09 -0.42 -12.01
C GLY A 74 -27.23 0.98 -11.41
N LYS A 75 -27.37 1.06 -10.07
CA LYS A 75 -27.45 2.28 -9.30
C LYS A 75 -26.13 3.00 -9.45
N GLU A 76 -26.22 4.18 -10.04
CA GLU A 76 -25.15 5.16 -10.03
C GLU A 76 -24.83 5.49 -8.56
N LEU A 77 -23.70 4.98 -8.07
CA LEU A 77 -23.26 5.34 -6.74
C LEU A 77 -22.57 6.68 -6.78
N ALA A 78 -23.04 7.56 -5.93
CA ALA A 78 -22.41 8.83 -5.71
C ALA A 78 -21.15 8.67 -4.86
N ILE A 79 -19.97 8.62 -5.49
CA ILE A 79 -18.70 8.56 -4.77
C ILE A 79 -18.15 9.98 -4.60
N LYS A 80 -17.96 10.39 -3.34
CA LYS A 80 -17.34 11.68 -3.00
C LYS A 80 -15.94 11.45 -2.39
N PRO A 81 -14.89 12.15 -2.86
CA PRO A 81 -13.59 12.10 -2.20
C PRO A 81 -13.66 12.72 -0.80
N TYR A 82 -12.98 12.11 0.16
CA TYR A 82 -12.88 12.60 1.53
C TYR A 82 -11.55 13.33 1.76
N TRP A 83 -11.54 14.58 1.30
CA TRP A 83 -10.38 15.46 1.29
C TRP A 83 -9.75 15.70 2.67
N ASP A 84 -10.53 15.65 3.76
CA ASP A 84 -10.01 15.85 5.12
C ASP A 84 -9.02 14.75 5.54
N LYS A 85 -9.07 13.58 4.88
CA LYS A 85 -8.12 12.48 5.07
C LYS A 85 -7.15 12.31 3.90
N ALA A 86 -7.01 13.34 3.05
CA ALA A 86 -6.06 13.30 1.96
C ALA A 86 -4.62 13.21 2.48
N LYS A 87 -3.80 12.42 1.80
CA LYS A 87 -2.37 12.24 2.06
C LYS A 87 -1.56 12.81 0.91
N GLU A 88 -0.60 13.66 1.24
CA GLU A 88 0.34 14.21 0.29
C GLU A 88 1.66 13.43 0.33
N SER A 89 2.19 13.10 -0.84
CA SER A 89 3.45 12.39 -0.98
C SER A 89 4.24 12.90 -2.17
N ASN A 90 5.51 13.23 -1.96
CA ASN A 90 6.44 13.64 -3.00
C ASN A 90 7.47 12.52 -3.22
N ARG A 91 7.47 11.89 -4.40
CA ARG A 91 8.40 10.82 -4.77
C ARG A 91 9.61 11.32 -5.58
N GLY A 92 9.91 12.61 -5.49
CA GLY A 92 11.00 13.29 -6.21
C GLY A 92 10.68 13.57 -7.68
N ARG A 93 10.26 12.55 -8.44
CA ARG A 93 9.89 12.70 -9.86
C ARG A 93 8.45 13.18 -10.08
N PHE A 94 7.59 12.95 -9.09
CA PHE A 94 6.17 13.30 -9.16
C PHE A 94 5.63 13.53 -7.76
N GLU A 95 4.61 14.37 -7.71
CA GLU A 95 3.82 14.69 -6.52
C GLU A 95 2.50 13.93 -6.60
N ILE A 96 2.03 13.43 -5.46
CA ILE A 96 0.85 12.59 -5.35
C ILE A 96 -0.02 13.15 -4.24
N VAL A 97 -1.32 13.18 -4.49
CA VAL A 97 -2.36 13.36 -3.48
C VAL A 97 -3.29 12.16 -3.53
N GLU A 98 -3.34 11.41 -2.44
CA GLU A 98 -4.22 10.26 -2.29
C GLU A 98 -5.38 10.64 -1.37
N THR A 99 -6.61 10.42 -1.80
CA THR A 99 -7.80 10.67 -0.97
C THR A 99 -8.66 9.42 -0.87
N PRO A 100 -9.10 9.02 0.35
CA PRO A 100 -10.11 7.98 0.46
C PRO A 100 -11.44 8.46 -0.13
N THR A 101 -12.26 7.52 -0.55
CA THR A 101 -13.60 7.79 -1.08
C THR A 101 -14.67 7.41 -0.05
N LEU A 102 -15.72 8.23 0.06
CA LEU A 102 -16.90 7.92 0.86
C LEU A 102 -17.99 7.39 -0.07
N SER A 103 -18.40 6.15 0.16
CA SER A 103 -19.61 5.56 -0.42
C SER A 103 -20.65 5.36 0.69
N LYS A 104 -21.93 5.62 0.38
CA LYS A 104 -23.03 5.27 1.28
C LYS A 104 -23.39 3.80 1.06
N GLY A 105 -23.00 2.92 1.98
CA GLY A 105 -23.35 1.49 1.96
C GLY A 105 -22.15 0.57 1.69
N MET A 106 -22.32 -0.72 1.97
CA MET A 106 -21.31 -1.73 1.67
C MET A 106 -21.44 -2.15 0.20
N HIS A 107 -20.59 -1.59 -0.64
CA HIS A 107 -20.62 -1.82 -2.09
C HIS A 107 -19.25 -2.33 -2.55
N ILE A 108 -19.27 -3.42 -3.31
CA ILE A 108 -18.08 -3.91 -4.01
C ILE A 108 -18.10 -3.27 -5.40
N ILE A 109 -17.05 -2.51 -5.70
CA ILE A 109 -16.79 -2.02 -7.06
C ILE A 109 -16.07 -3.16 -7.79
N LEU A 110 -16.72 -3.70 -8.82
CA LEU A 110 -16.19 -4.77 -9.65
C LEU A 110 -16.01 -4.19 -11.06
N ASP A 111 -14.87 -4.47 -11.68
CA ASP A 111 -14.69 -4.23 -13.11
C ASP A 111 -15.58 -5.17 -13.93
N GLU A 112 -15.73 -4.85 -15.22
CA GLU A 112 -16.65 -5.58 -16.10
C GLU A 112 -16.23 -7.03 -16.33
N GLU A 113 -14.93 -7.32 -16.39
CA GLU A 113 -14.43 -8.69 -16.59
C GLU A 113 -14.69 -9.52 -15.33
N THR A 114 -14.37 -8.99 -14.15
CA THR A 114 -14.61 -9.68 -12.87
C THR A 114 -16.10 -9.88 -12.59
N ALA A 115 -16.95 -8.91 -12.95
CA ALA A 115 -18.40 -9.04 -12.78
C ALA A 115 -19.01 -10.17 -13.63
N LYS A 116 -18.41 -10.51 -14.78
CA LYS A 116 -18.86 -11.64 -15.63
C LYS A 116 -18.56 -13.01 -15.04
N HIS A 117 -17.65 -13.08 -14.06
CA HIS A 117 -17.12 -14.33 -13.50
C HIS A 117 -17.47 -14.54 -12.02
N TRP A 118 -18.35 -13.70 -11.46
CA TRP A 118 -18.87 -13.82 -10.10
C TRP A 118 -20.11 -14.72 -10.06
#